data_AF-A0A1X7TDH0-F1
#
_entry.id   AF-A0A1X7TDH0-F1
#
_cell.length_a   1.000
_cell.length_b   1.000
_cell.length_c   1.000
_cell.angle_alpha   90.00
_cell.angle_beta   90.00
_cell.angle_gamma   90.00
#
_symmetry.space_group_name_H-M   'P 1'
#
loop_
_entity.id
_entity.type
_entity.pdbx_description
1 polymer ?
#
loop_
_entity_poly.entity_id
_entity_poly.type
_entity_poly.pdbx_seq_one_letter_code
_entity_poly.pdbx_strand_id
1 'polypeptide(L)'
;MSDVQYSRRRCSSCPFLYRFQFIHSKGALLVLFWDLMITICECLFIFIASSSVALGGSIVCVSAVLVSHSLFNYYLETTPVNRVNPVKLIVRVLCYARKHKYPQNRSALTYWEEEAPSRLDLGKDKYGGPFTEEEVEDVKTILRLVPLVIIVALASALLAEYTAGPRFDIYGCIGLDVLESSLLVSYIFIIFLHQFLIYPCFHKYIPSMLKRIGMGLVLIFVINILYTGLAVIGRYQFGQMFHCFTVYDNNSSITLVNHQWIILSNVSDAVVWYIFNVVMVEFMLAQCPKLMRGTMIGLWFCLWNLRTFIQYFLFYPFFHYIGPEVLLGRRFFFLLTVTIVSLLLLLIYIFLAKRYKLRVREVEINIHQIAENHTINDVEREEHWRRNAIDSSSQSIDTTIPEY
;
A
#
# COMPACT_ATOMS: atom_id res chain seq x y z
N MET A 1 29.87 12.66 -37.49
CA MET A 1 28.79 13.15 -38.36
C MET A 1 28.38 12.00 -39.25
N SER A 2 27.40 11.21 -38.79
CA SER A 2 26.71 10.16 -39.53
C SER A 2 25.67 9.55 -38.59
N ASP A 3 24.49 10.18 -38.57
CA ASP A 3 23.32 9.80 -37.80
C ASP A 3 22.72 8.48 -38.31
N VAL A 4 22.57 7.51 -37.41
CA VAL A 4 21.80 6.29 -37.67
C VAL A 4 20.36 6.53 -37.23
N GLN A 5 19.50 6.82 -38.20
CA GLN A 5 18.05 6.95 -38.04
C GLN A 5 17.43 5.59 -37.64
N TYR A 6 16.96 5.50 -36.39
CA TYR A 6 16.11 4.38 -35.95
C TYR A 6 14.70 4.55 -36.53
N SER A 7 14.40 3.77 -37.57
CA SER A 7 13.11 3.71 -38.25
C SER A 7 12.04 3.13 -37.30
N ARG A 8 11.15 4.00 -36.82
CA ARG A 8 9.98 3.66 -35.99
C ARG A 8 8.86 3.14 -36.89
N ARG A 9 8.89 1.87 -37.27
CA ARG A 9 7.75 1.22 -37.94
C ARG A 9 6.58 1.11 -36.96
N ARG A 10 5.50 1.86 -37.25
CA ARG A 10 4.18 1.65 -36.65
C ARG A 10 3.57 0.40 -37.26
N CYS A 11 3.47 -0.69 -36.51
CA CYS A 11 2.53 -1.76 -36.84
C CYS A 11 1.11 -1.23 -36.62
N SER A 12 0.46 -0.86 -37.72
CA SER A 12 -0.95 -0.52 -37.81
C SER A 12 -1.64 -1.69 -38.51
N SER A 13 -2.04 -2.70 -37.73
CA SER A 13 -3.09 -3.69 -38.04
C SER A 13 -2.90 -4.94 -37.17
N CYS A 14 -3.56 -4.98 -36.01
CA CYS A 14 -3.98 -6.22 -35.37
C CYS A 14 -5.39 -5.99 -34.81
N PRO A 15 -6.45 -6.46 -35.51
CA PRO A 15 -7.81 -6.38 -34.99
C PRO A 15 -8.06 -7.55 -34.03
N PHE A 16 -8.74 -7.25 -32.91
CA PHE A 16 -9.60 -8.20 -32.20
C PHE A 16 -8.99 -9.35 -31.36
N LEU A 17 -7.77 -9.23 -30.86
CA LEU A 17 -7.29 -10.07 -29.75
C LEU A 17 -6.77 -9.24 -28.58
N TYR A 18 -7.70 -8.49 -27.95
CA TYR A 18 -7.59 -8.12 -26.54
C TYR A 18 -7.75 -9.40 -25.72
N ARG A 19 -6.72 -10.23 -25.73
CA ARG A 19 -6.54 -11.34 -24.82
C ARG A 19 -6.42 -10.71 -23.44
N PHE A 20 -7.56 -10.66 -22.74
CA PHE A 20 -7.70 -10.52 -21.29
C PHE A 20 -6.35 -10.28 -20.61
N GLN A 21 -5.93 -9.02 -20.56
CA GLN A 21 -4.77 -8.61 -19.78
C GLN A 21 -5.24 -8.64 -18.33
N PHE A 22 -5.32 -9.88 -17.82
CA PHE A 22 -5.79 -10.26 -16.51
C PHE A 22 -5.02 -9.44 -15.47
N ILE A 23 -5.68 -8.44 -14.90
CA ILE A 23 -5.38 -7.85 -13.59
C ILE A 23 -3.98 -7.22 -13.52
N HIS A 24 -3.81 -6.04 -14.14
CA HIS A 24 -2.62 -5.20 -13.94
C HIS A 24 -2.49 -4.67 -12.49
N SER A 25 -3.54 -4.77 -11.66
CA SER A 25 -3.47 -4.40 -10.25
C SER A 25 -3.49 -5.65 -9.35
N LYS A 26 -2.38 -6.39 -9.35
CA LYS A 26 -2.11 -7.38 -8.29
C LYS A 26 -2.20 -6.73 -6.89
N GLY A 27 -1.93 -5.42 -6.79
CA GLY A 27 -2.04 -4.64 -5.56
C GLY A 27 -3.49 -4.44 -5.09
N ALA A 28 -4.41 -4.01 -5.96
CA ALA A 28 -5.82 -3.80 -5.58
C ALA A 28 -6.51 -5.11 -5.22
N LEU A 29 -6.19 -6.23 -5.90
CA LEU A 29 -6.75 -7.53 -5.55
C LEU A 29 -6.22 -8.05 -4.22
N LEU A 30 -4.94 -7.79 -3.92
CA LEU A 30 -4.33 -8.12 -2.64
C LEU A 30 -4.88 -7.25 -1.51
N VAL A 31 -5.10 -5.95 -1.74
CA VAL A 31 -5.74 -5.04 -0.78
C VAL A 31 -7.20 -5.43 -0.57
N LEU A 32 -7.97 -5.74 -1.62
CA LEU A 32 -9.34 -6.26 -1.53
C LEU A 32 -9.43 -7.55 -0.72
N PHE A 33 -8.61 -8.54 -1.07
CA PHE A 33 -8.59 -9.82 -0.38
C PHE A 33 -8.22 -9.63 1.09
N TRP A 34 -7.26 -8.76 1.35
CA TRP A 34 -6.82 -8.44 2.70
C TRP A 34 -7.89 -7.70 3.51
N ASP A 35 -8.54 -6.69 2.94
CA ASP A 35 -9.59 -5.92 3.60
C ASP A 35 -10.80 -6.81 3.90
N LEU A 36 -11.17 -7.68 2.95
CA LEU A 36 -12.17 -8.73 3.17
C LEU A 36 -11.77 -9.65 4.33
N MET A 37 -10.50 -10.07 4.41
CA MET A 37 -10.02 -10.93 5.50
C MET A 37 -9.98 -10.21 6.85
N ILE A 38 -9.58 -8.94 6.90
CA ILE A 38 -9.61 -8.14 8.14
C ILE A 38 -11.03 -7.92 8.58
N THR A 39 -11.92 -7.46 7.71
CA THR A 39 -13.31 -7.23 8.08
C THR A 39 -14.00 -8.53 8.49
N ILE A 40 -13.71 -9.67 7.83
CA ILE A 40 -14.19 -10.97 8.30
C ILE A 40 -13.64 -11.27 9.70
N CYS A 41 -12.35 -11.05 9.96
CA CYS A 41 -11.76 -11.32 11.27
C CYS A 41 -12.25 -10.31 12.34
N GLU A 42 -12.54 -9.05 12.01
CA GLU A 42 -13.14 -8.03 12.89
C GLU A 42 -14.62 -8.30 13.17
N CYS A 43 -15.43 -8.65 12.16
CA CYS A 43 -16.81 -9.07 12.34
C CYS A 43 -16.88 -10.37 13.16
N LEU A 44 -15.99 -11.33 12.90
CA LEU A 44 -15.84 -12.51 13.75
C LEU A 44 -15.43 -12.10 15.16
N PHE A 45 -14.49 -11.17 15.33
CA PHE A 45 -14.05 -10.70 16.64
C PHE A 45 -15.16 -10.00 17.42
N ILE A 46 -15.98 -9.15 16.80
CA ILE A 46 -17.13 -8.48 17.44
C ILE A 46 -18.24 -9.50 17.79
N PHE A 47 -18.53 -10.43 16.88
CA PHE A 47 -19.48 -11.52 17.09
C PHE A 47 -19.03 -12.50 18.20
N ILE A 48 -17.72 -12.69 18.35
CA ILE A 48 -17.12 -13.55 19.36
C ILE A 48 -16.86 -12.80 20.68
N ALA A 49 -16.57 -11.49 20.66
CA ALA A 49 -16.38 -10.66 21.85
C ALA A 49 -17.70 -10.42 22.59
N SER A 50 -18.82 -10.38 21.87
CA SER A 50 -20.17 -10.46 22.46
C SER A 50 -20.46 -11.85 23.08
N SER A 51 -19.65 -12.86 22.77
CA SER A 51 -19.78 -14.26 23.23
C SER A 51 -18.47 -14.80 23.82
N SER A 52 -17.82 -14.12 24.78
CA SER A 52 -16.74 -14.58 25.70
C SER A 52 -15.62 -15.57 25.23
N VAL A 53 -15.45 -15.88 23.94
CA VAL A 53 -14.53 -16.93 23.44
C VAL A 53 -13.55 -16.37 22.41
N ALA A 54 -12.82 -15.32 22.78
CA ALA A 54 -11.81 -14.67 21.93
C ALA A 54 -10.67 -15.61 21.44
N LEU A 55 -10.47 -16.77 22.09
CA LEU A 55 -9.49 -17.79 21.69
C LEU A 55 -9.93 -18.62 20.48
N GLY A 56 -11.24 -18.80 20.26
CA GLY A 56 -11.74 -19.57 19.12
C GLY A 56 -11.56 -18.82 17.80
N GLY A 57 -11.82 -17.51 17.80
CA GLY A 57 -11.68 -16.66 16.62
C GLY A 57 -10.24 -16.58 16.09
N SER A 58 -9.25 -16.50 16.99
CA SER A 58 -7.84 -16.47 16.60
C SER A 58 -7.39 -17.80 15.98
N ILE A 59 -7.86 -18.95 16.49
CA ILE A 59 -7.59 -20.26 15.91
C ILE A 59 -8.21 -20.37 14.51
N VAL A 60 -9.43 -19.86 14.31
CA VAL A 60 -10.10 -19.84 12.99
C VAL A 60 -9.34 -18.93 12.00
N CYS A 61 -8.94 -17.72 12.40
CA CYS A 61 -8.16 -16.86 11.51
C CYS A 61 -6.77 -17.47 11.18
N VAL A 62 -6.07 -18.10 12.14
CA VAL A 62 -4.78 -18.78 11.89
C VAL A 62 -4.96 -19.99 10.95
N SER A 63 -5.97 -20.81 11.18
CA SER A 63 -6.27 -21.96 10.31
C SER A 63 -6.68 -21.54 8.90
N ALA A 64 -7.46 -20.46 8.74
CA ALA A 64 -7.80 -19.91 7.42
C ALA A 64 -6.55 -19.42 6.66
N VAL A 65 -5.60 -18.79 7.34
CA VAL A 65 -4.32 -18.38 6.75
C VAL A 65 -3.48 -19.59 6.34
N LEU A 66 -3.40 -20.62 7.19
CA LEU A 66 -2.66 -21.86 6.88
C LEU A 66 -3.29 -22.63 5.71
N VAL A 67 -4.62 -22.73 5.68
CA VAL A 67 -5.36 -23.36 4.58
C VAL A 67 -5.14 -22.58 3.29
N SER A 68 -5.25 -21.25 3.32
CA SER A 68 -4.99 -20.39 2.16
C SER A 68 -3.55 -20.56 1.65
N HIS A 69 -2.56 -20.55 2.56
CA HIS A 69 -1.17 -20.80 2.19
C HIS A 69 -0.99 -22.17 1.54
N SER A 70 -1.62 -23.21 2.07
CA SER A 70 -1.53 -24.57 1.52
C SER A 70 -2.17 -24.68 0.12
N LEU A 71 -3.31 -24.04 -0.10
CA LEU A 71 -4.03 -24.06 -1.38
C LEU A 71 -3.32 -23.24 -2.46
N PHE A 72 -2.74 -22.10 -2.07
CA PHE A 72 -2.05 -21.21 -3.00
C PHE A 72 -0.55 -21.46 -3.11
N ASN A 73 0.00 -22.47 -2.42
CA ASN A 73 1.44 -22.76 -2.42
C ASN A 73 2.00 -23.00 -3.83
N TYR A 74 1.19 -23.53 -4.74
CA TYR A 74 1.56 -23.74 -6.14
C TYR A 74 1.63 -22.44 -6.96
N TYR A 75 0.87 -21.42 -6.57
CA TYR A 75 0.80 -20.11 -7.25
C TYR A 75 1.65 -19.03 -6.57
N LEU A 76 2.10 -19.28 -5.33
CA LEU A 76 2.95 -18.39 -4.57
C LEU A 76 4.41 -18.69 -4.89
N GLU A 77 5.09 -17.73 -5.51
CA GLU A 77 6.52 -17.78 -5.77
C GLU A 77 7.28 -17.69 -4.43
N THR A 78 7.54 -18.84 -3.82
CA THR A 78 8.31 -18.97 -2.57
C THR A 78 9.79 -18.90 -2.89
N THR A 79 10.29 -17.69 -3.18
CA THR A 79 11.73 -17.47 -3.27
C THR A 79 12.40 -17.97 -1.99
N PRO A 80 13.52 -18.72 -2.07
CA PRO A 80 14.15 -19.28 -0.88
C PRO A 80 14.44 -18.17 0.12
N VAL A 81 14.00 -18.39 1.37
CA VAL A 81 14.15 -17.42 2.46
C VAL A 81 15.64 -17.10 2.60
N ASN A 82 16.03 -15.93 2.11
CA ASN A 82 17.39 -15.46 2.26
C ASN A 82 17.68 -15.32 3.77
N ARG A 83 18.74 -15.95 4.26
CA ARG A 83 19.01 -16.12 5.71
C ARG A 83 19.31 -14.82 6.46
N VAL A 84 19.45 -13.70 5.75
CA VAL A 84 19.81 -12.42 6.32
C VAL A 84 18.57 -11.69 6.80
N ASN A 85 18.47 -11.47 8.12
CA ASN A 85 17.42 -10.64 8.70
C ASN A 85 17.54 -9.19 8.14
N PRO A 86 16.51 -8.66 7.45
CA PRO A 86 16.56 -7.35 6.78
C PRO A 86 16.77 -6.19 7.77
N VAL A 87 16.21 -6.29 8.99
CA VAL A 87 16.40 -5.26 10.02
C VAL A 87 17.84 -5.25 10.51
N LYS A 88 18.44 -6.44 10.68
CA LYS A 88 19.85 -6.58 11.07
C LYS A 88 20.78 -5.99 10.00
N LEU A 89 20.45 -6.16 8.72
CA LEU A 89 21.19 -5.56 7.61
C LEU A 89 21.13 -4.03 7.67
N ILE A 90 19.93 -3.43 7.79
CA ILE A 90 19.75 -1.97 7.91
C ILE A 90 20.58 -1.40 9.06
N VAL A 91 20.50 -2.02 10.25
CA VAL A 91 21.25 -1.57 11.43
C VAL A 91 22.75 -1.69 11.21
N ARG A 92 23.24 -2.77 10.59
CA ARG A 92 24.67 -2.95 10.31
C ARG A 92 25.21 -1.91 9.35
N VAL A 93 24.48 -1.63 8.26
CA VAL A 93 24.86 -0.62 7.26
C VAL A 93 24.87 0.78 7.89
N LEU A 94 23.84 1.12 8.67
CA LEU A 94 23.77 2.40 9.39
C LEU A 94 24.90 2.56 10.42
N CYS A 95 25.18 1.52 11.21
CA CYS A 95 26.27 1.53 12.19
C CYS A 95 27.64 1.66 11.52
N TYR A 96 27.85 0.98 10.38
CA TYR A 96 29.08 1.10 9.61
C TYR A 96 29.26 2.51 9.04
N ALA A 97 28.23 3.07 8.41
CA ALA A 97 28.23 4.44 7.88
C ALA A 97 28.42 5.51 8.98
N ARG A 98 27.94 5.23 10.20
CA ARG A 98 28.18 6.09 11.37
C ARG A 98 29.64 6.04 11.82
N LYS A 99 30.24 4.84 11.87
CA LYS A 99 31.60 4.58 12.36
C LYS A 99 32.68 5.06 11.38
N HIS A 100 32.46 4.92 10.08
CA HIS A 100 33.46 5.28 9.06
C HIS A 100 33.06 6.59 8.37
N LYS A 101 33.91 7.61 8.53
CA LYS A 101 33.75 8.93 7.89
C LYS A 101 34.50 9.05 6.56
N TYR A 102 35.46 8.16 6.32
CA TYR A 102 36.33 8.14 5.14
C TYR A 102 36.43 6.71 4.59
N PRO A 103 36.65 6.53 3.27
CA PRO A 103 36.83 5.22 2.67
C PRO A 103 38.11 4.55 3.22
N GLN A 104 38.02 3.28 3.59
CA GLN A 104 39.16 2.54 4.14
C GLN A 104 40.12 2.08 3.05
N ASN A 105 39.60 1.51 1.95
CA ASN A 105 40.39 1.04 0.82
C ASN A 105 39.64 1.37 -0.47
N ARG A 106 39.97 2.51 -1.09
CA ARG A 106 39.32 2.97 -2.31
C ARG A 106 39.94 2.27 -3.52
N SER A 107 39.15 1.52 -4.30
CA SER A 107 39.65 0.91 -5.54
C SER A 107 40.04 1.99 -6.57
N ALA A 108 41.13 1.77 -7.31
CA ALA A 108 41.65 2.72 -8.30
C ALA A 108 40.61 3.16 -9.36
N LEU A 109 39.64 2.28 -9.67
CA LEU A 109 38.56 2.54 -10.64
C LEU A 109 37.54 3.60 -10.18
N THR A 110 37.51 3.94 -8.89
CA THR A 110 36.57 4.95 -8.34
C THR A 110 37.09 6.37 -8.40
N TYR A 111 38.34 6.61 -8.82
CA TYR A 111 38.90 7.97 -8.93
C TYR A 111 38.27 8.80 -10.05
N TRP A 112 37.61 8.15 -11.01
CA TRP A 112 36.98 8.77 -12.17
C TRP A 112 35.50 9.16 -11.93
N GLU A 113 34.91 8.83 -10.79
CA GLU A 113 33.54 9.23 -10.45
C GLU A 113 33.50 10.68 -9.95
N GLU A 114 32.78 11.54 -10.68
CA GLU A 114 32.64 12.96 -10.36
C GLU A 114 31.71 13.23 -9.17
N GLU A 115 30.81 12.29 -8.83
CA GLU A 115 29.91 12.42 -7.68
C GLU A 115 30.59 12.00 -6.38
N ALA A 116 30.59 12.91 -5.39
CA ALA A 116 31.05 12.59 -4.05
C ALA A 116 30.17 11.48 -3.43
N PRO A 117 30.74 10.33 -3.00
CA PRO A 117 29.96 9.21 -2.48
C PRO A 117 29.26 9.60 -1.18
N SER A 118 28.01 9.18 -1.01
CA SER A 118 27.32 9.40 0.27
C SER A 118 27.93 8.54 1.37
N ARG A 119 27.74 8.90 2.63
CA ARG A 119 28.28 8.15 3.78
C ARG A 119 27.82 6.69 3.84
N LEU A 120 26.63 6.41 3.29
CA LEU A 120 26.14 5.04 3.14
C LEU A 120 26.91 4.30 2.04
N ASP A 121 27.25 4.98 0.95
CA ASP A 121 27.98 4.40 -0.18
C ASP A 121 29.40 3.96 0.23
N LEU A 122 30.00 4.56 1.26
CA LEU A 122 31.28 4.10 1.84
C LEU A 122 31.23 2.67 2.38
N GLY A 123 30.03 2.14 2.68
CA GLY A 123 29.85 0.75 3.10
C GLY A 123 29.97 -0.27 1.97
N LYS A 124 29.94 0.17 0.71
CA LYS A 124 30.05 -0.72 -0.45
C LYS A 124 31.45 -1.31 -0.56
N ASP A 125 31.51 -2.53 -1.05
CA ASP A 125 32.72 -3.28 -1.40
C ASP A 125 33.68 -2.48 -2.30
N LYS A 126 33.16 -1.71 -3.26
CA LYS A 126 33.90 -0.81 -4.15
C LYS A 126 34.74 0.25 -3.42
N TYR A 127 34.32 0.64 -2.20
CA TYR A 127 35.04 1.58 -1.34
C TYR A 127 35.76 0.89 -0.15
N GLY A 128 35.88 -0.44 -0.20
CA GLY A 128 36.54 -1.27 0.81
C GLY A 128 35.63 -1.63 1.99
N GLY A 129 34.32 -1.43 1.86
CA GLY A 129 33.34 -1.81 2.87
C GLY A 129 32.92 -3.29 2.78
N PRO A 130 32.25 -3.83 3.81
CA PRO A 130 31.89 -5.25 3.87
C PRO A 130 30.56 -5.60 3.19
N PHE A 131 29.86 -4.63 2.59
CA PHE A 131 28.53 -4.81 2.01
C PHE A 131 28.58 -4.74 0.50
N THR A 132 27.70 -5.47 -0.16
CA THR A 132 27.53 -5.40 -1.62
C THR A 132 26.88 -4.07 -2.03
N GLU A 133 27.08 -3.65 -3.28
CA GLU A 133 26.43 -2.46 -3.83
C GLU A 133 24.90 -2.52 -3.73
N GLU A 134 24.32 -3.68 -4.02
CA GLU A 134 22.88 -3.91 -3.96
C GLU A 134 22.32 -3.72 -2.54
N GLU A 135 22.99 -4.29 -1.52
CA GLU A 135 22.55 -4.19 -0.13
C GLU A 135 22.51 -2.73 0.35
N VAL A 136 23.51 -1.93 -0.03
CA VAL A 136 23.58 -0.51 0.36
C VAL A 136 22.52 0.32 -0.35
N GLU A 137 22.29 0.10 -1.64
CA GLU A 137 21.24 0.81 -2.40
C GLU A 137 19.83 0.41 -1.95
N ASP A 138 19.62 -0.85 -1.55
CA ASP A 138 18.37 -1.31 -0.95
C ASP A 138 18.09 -0.61 0.39
N VAL A 139 19.09 -0.49 1.26
CA VAL A 139 18.96 0.26 2.54
C VAL A 139 18.69 1.74 2.27
N LYS A 140 19.37 2.36 1.31
CA LYS A 140 19.15 3.76 0.90
C LYS A 140 17.72 3.99 0.39
N THR A 141 17.19 3.03 -0.37
CA THR A 141 15.82 3.06 -0.86
C THR A 141 14.81 3.03 0.30
N ILE A 142 15.02 2.16 1.29
CA ILE A 142 14.13 2.07 2.46
C ILE A 142 14.18 3.34 3.31
N LEU A 143 15.37 3.87 3.56
CA LEU A 143 15.53 5.10 4.35
C LEU A 143 14.86 6.31 3.68
N ARG A 144 14.74 6.31 2.35
CA ARG A 144 13.95 7.32 1.61
C ARG A 144 12.45 7.05 1.66
N LEU A 145 12.04 5.77 1.68
CA LEU A 145 10.65 5.36 1.65
C LEU A 145 9.95 5.47 3.02
N VAL A 146 10.62 5.11 4.11
CA VAL A 146 10.04 5.09 5.47
C VAL A 146 9.46 6.45 5.90
N PRO A 147 10.17 7.59 5.74
CA PRO A 147 9.61 8.90 6.11
C PRO A 147 8.33 9.22 5.32
N LEU A 148 8.28 8.84 4.04
CA LEU A 148 7.10 9.04 3.20
C LEU A 148 5.94 8.18 3.70
N VAL A 149 6.18 6.91 4.01
CA VAL A 149 5.17 6.00 4.58
C VAL A 149 4.61 6.52 5.91
N ILE A 150 5.46 7.04 6.78
CA ILE A 150 5.06 7.60 8.08
C ILE A 150 4.15 8.82 7.90
N ILE A 151 4.52 9.78 7.04
CA ILE A 151 3.70 10.99 6.82
C ILE A 151 2.36 10.65 6.20
N VAL A 152 2.37 9.74 5.22
CA VAL A 152 1.16 9.22 4.61
C VAL A 152 0.29 8.58 5.71
N ALA A 153 0.81 7.63 6.49
CA ALA A 153 0.03 7.00 7.56
C ALA A 153 -0.52 8.01 8.60
N LEU A 154 0.27 9.01 9.01
CA LEU A 154 -0.17 10.09 9.89
C LEU A 154 -1.33 10.89 9.29
N ALA A 155 -1.28 11.22 8.01
CA ALA A 155 -2.36 11.95 7.36
C ALA A 155 -3.63 11.11 7.21
N SER A 156 -3.50 9.79 7.00
CA SER A 156 -4.64 8.86 7.00
C SER A 156 -5.34 8.80 8.35
N ALA A 157 -4.61 9.06 9.43
CA ALA A 157 -5.15 9.14 10.78
C ALA A 157 -6.10 10.33 10.97
N LEU A 158 -6.15 11.28 10.04
CA LEU A 158 -6.97 12.48 10.15
C LEU A 158 -8.32 12.38 9.43
N LEU A 159 -8.64 11.23 8.82
CA LEU A 159 -9.84 11.04 8.00
C LEU A 159 -11.04 10.43 8.74
N ALA A 160 -10.80 9.66 9.81
CA ALA A 160 -11.86 8.96 10.55
C ALA A 160 -12.32 9.74 11.79
N GLU A 161 -13.55 9.53 12.25
CA GLU A 161 -14.06 10.09 13.50
C GLU A 161 -14.11 9.00 14.58
N TYR A 162 -13.01 8.76 15.33
CA TYR A 162 -13.09 8.02 16.58
C TYR A 162 -13.14 8.98 17.76
N THR A 163 -14.23 9.74 17.88
CA THR A 163 -14.48 10.53 19.10
C THR A 163 -15.19 9.69 20.15
N ALA A 164 -14.61 8.54 20.50
CA ALA A 164 -14.92 7.88 21.77
C ALA A 164 -14.02 8.53 22.84
N GLY A 165 -14.59 9.40 23.66
CA GLY A 165 -13.86 9.97 24.80
C GLY A 165 -13.43 8.90 25.81
N PRO A 166 -12.49 9.20 26.72
CA PRO A 166 -12.12 8.30 27.82
C PRO A 166 -13.25 8.11 28.85
N ARG A 167 -14.25 8.98 28.82
CA ARG A 167 -15.63 8.67 29.23
C ARG A 167 -16.39 8.47 27.93
N PHE A 168 -17.24 7.45 27.80
CA PHE A 168 -18.08 7.14 26.63
C PHE A 168 -19.14 8.23 26.30
N ASP A 169 -18.76 9.47 26.49
CA ASP A 169 -19.45 10.69 26.13
C ASP A 169 -19.30 10.87 24.62
N ILE A 170 -20.29 10.36 23.88
CA ILE A 170 -20.33 10.44 22.42
C ILE A 170 -20.60 11.91 22.05
N TYR A 171 -19.58 12.59 21.53
CA TYR A 171 -19.79 13.84 20.81
C TYR A 171 -20.15 13.47 19.38
N GLY A 172 -21.22 14.03 18.84
CA GLY A 172 -21.68 13.70 17.49
C GLY A 172 -23.03 13.03 17.45
N CYS A 173 -23.57 12.94 16.24
CA CYS A 173 -24.74 12.13 16.02
C CYS A 173 -24.38 10.64 16.14
N ILE A 174 -25.13 9.89 16.96
CA ILE A 174 -25.00 8.44 17.08
C ILE A 174 -25.52 7.82 15.78
N GLY A 175 -24.62 7.23 14.99
CA GLY A 175 -24.99 6.38 13.87
C GLY A 175 -25.47 5.03 14.39
N LEU A 176 -26.63 4.56 13.93
CA LEU A 176 -27.15 3.24 14.27
C LEU A 176 -26.16 2.16 13.79
N ASP A 177 -25.71 1.28 14.71
CA ASP A 177 -24.74 0.19 14.50
C ASP A 177 -25.08 -0.81 13.36
N VAL A 178 -26.26 -0.68 12.74
CA VAL A 178 -26.73 -1.51 11.62
C VAL A 178 -26.01 -1.19 10.29
N LEU A 179 -25.17 -0.14 10.23
CA LEU A 179 -24.56 0.35 8.99
C LEU A 179 -23.12 -0.12 8.69
N GLU A 180 -22.46 -0.88 9.57
CA GLU A 180 -21.12 -1.44 9.29
C GLU A 180 -21.13 -2.36 8.05
N SER A 181 -22.23 -3.08 7.81
CA SER A 181 -22.40 -3.90 6.61
C SER A 181 -22.54 -3.08 5.32
N SER A 182 -22.97 -1.82 5.38
CA SER A 182 -23.12 -0.95 4.18
C SER A 182 -21.77 -0.40 3.66
N LEU A 183 -20.80 -0.24 4.57
CA LEU A 183 -19.46 0.25 4.25
C LEU A 183 -18.74 -0.71 3.31
N LEU A 184 -18.82 -2.01 3.58
CA LEU A 184 -18.19 -3.06 2.77
C LEU A 184 -18.70 -3.08 1.33
N VAL A 185 -20.01 -2.89 1.13
CA VAL A 185 -20.60 -2.78 -0.21
C VAL A 185 -20.05 -1.56 -0.95
N SER A 186 -19.91 -0.42 -0.25
CA SER A 186 -19.39 0.81 -0.85
C SER A 186 -17.91 0.71 -1.25
N TYR A 187 -17.06 0.09 -0.42
CA TYR A 187 -15.64 -0.13 -0.71
C TYR A 187 -15.45 -1.05 -1.91
N ILE A 188 -16.13 -2.20 -1.90
CA ILE A 188 -16.07 -3.18 -2.99
C ILE A 188 -16.57 -2.53 -4.29
N PHE A 189 -17.71 -1.83 -4.23
CA PHE A 189 -18.27 -1.14 -5.39
C PHE A 189 -17.31 -0.10 -5.98
N ILE A 190 -16.65 0.72 -5.16
CA ILE A 190 -15.67 1.72 -5.63
C ILE A 190 -14.47 1.04 -6.29
N ILE A 191 -14.01 -0.09 -5.76
CA ILE A 191 -12.88 -0.82 -6.35
C ILE A 191 -13.27 -1.42 -7.71
N PHE A 192 -14.45 -2.01 -7.81
CA PHE A 192 -14.99 -2.46 -9.10
C PHE A 192 -15.16 -1.29 -10.08
N LEU A 193 -15.70 -0.16 -9.62
CA LEU A 193 -15.87 1.03 -10.45
C LEU A 193 -14.53 1.55 -10.94
N HIS A 194 -13.50 1.59 -10.10
CA HIS A 194 -12.17 1.99 -10.57
C HIS A 194 -11.59 0.99 -11.57
N GLN A 195 -11.61 -0.30 -11.26
CA GLN A 195 -10.95 -1.33 -12.06
C GLN A 195 -11.62 -1.55 -13.42
N PHE A 196 -12.95 -1.50 -13.48
CA PHE A 196 -13.71 -1.80 -14.70
C PHE A 196 -14.18 -0.56 -15.46
N LEU A 197 -14.33 0.60 -14.81
CA LEU A 197 -14.84 1.82 -15.46
C LEU A 197 -13.77 2.90 -15.58
N ILE A 198 -13.10 3.27 -14.49
CA ILE A 198 -12.12 4.38 -14.54
C ILE A 198 -10.86 3.97 -15.30
N TYR A 199 -10.31 2.79 -15.02
CA TYR A 199 -9.05 2.35 -15.61
C TYR A 199 -9.14 2.18 -17.14
N PRO A 200 -10.17 1.54 -17.71
CA PRO A 200 -10.30 1.42 -19.17
C PRO A 200 -10.62 2.75 -19.85
N CYS A 201 -11.46 3.60 -19.24
CA CYS A 201 -11.90 4.86 -19.85
C CYS A 201 -10.85 5.98 -19.78
N PHE A 202 -10.03 6.02 -18.71
CA PHE A 202 -9.14 7.16 -18.43
C PHE A 202 -7.66 6.79 -18.33
N HIS A 203 -7.23 5.64 -18.86
CA HIS A 203 -5.84 5.19 -18.77
C HIS A 203 -4.80 6.27 -19.14
N LYS A 204 -5.10 7.14 -20.11
CA LYS A 204 -4.20 8.21 -20.58
C LYS A 204 -4.03 9.36 -19.58
N TYR A 205 -4.97 9.55 -18.66
CA TYR A 205 -4.97 10.64 -17.67
C TYR A 205 -4.51 10.18 -16.29
N ILE A 206 -4.18 8.90 -16.10
CA ILE A 206 -3.74 8.37 -14.80
C ILE A 206 -2.36 8.97 -14.47
N PRO A 207 -2.25 9.78 -13.40
CA PRO A 207 -0.98 10.38 -13.02
C PRO A 207 -0.06 9.35 -12.34
N SER A 208 1.21 9.70 -12.13
CA SER A 208 2.16 8.81 -11.43
C SER A 208 1.69 8.43 -10.03
N MET A 209 2.13 7.27 -9.52
CA MET A 209 1.72 6.75 -8.19
C MET A 209 1.87 7.78 -7.06
N LEU A 210 2.97 8.53 -7.05
CA LEU A 210 3.23 9.58 -6.07
C LEU A 210 2.26 10.77 -6.20
N LYS A 211 1.87 11.14 -7.42
CA LYS A 211 0.85 12.17 -7.65
C LYS A 211 -0.53 11.70 -7.21
N ARG A 212 -0.87 10.42 -7.42
CA ARG A 212 -2.13 9.80 -6.95
C ARG A 212 -2.23 9.84 -5.42
N ILE A 213 -1.16 9.48 -4.70
CA ILE A 213 -1.11 9.60 -3.23
C ILE A 213 -1.29 11.07 -2.80
N GLY A 214 -0.63 12.00 -3.51
CA GLY A 214 -0.80 13.44 -3.27
C GLY A 214 -2.23 13.94 -3.47
N MET A 215 -2.93 13.46 -4.50
CA MET A 215 -4.35 13.76 -4.72
C MET A 215 -5.22 13.26 -3.56
N GLY A 216 -4.93 12.07 -3.02
CA GLY A 216 -5.61 11.55 -1.82
C GLY A 216 -5.40 12.45 -0.60
N LEU A 217 -4.18 12.94 -0.38
CA LEU A 217 -3.88 13.88 0.71
C LEU A 217 -4.58 15.24 0.55
N VAL A 218 -4.66 15.75 -0.68
CA VAL A 218 -5.43 16.97 -0.97
C VAL A 218 -6.92 16.74 -0.70
N LEU A 219 -7.45 15.57 -1.06
CA LEU A 219 -8.84 15.22 -0.79
C LEU A 219 -9.13 15.14 0.72
N ILE A 220 -8.23 14.55 1.53
CA ILE A 220 -8.31 14.55 3.00
C ILE A 220 -8.38 15.98 3.54
N PHE A 221 -7.50 16.86 3.06
CA PHE A 221 -7.48 18.27 3.49
C PHE A 221 -8.79 18.99 3.13
N VAL A 222 -9.31 18.81 1.91
CA VAL A 222 -10.59 19.40 1.47
C VAL A 222 -11.75 18.89 2.33
N ILE A 223 -11.80 17.59 2.62
CA ILE A 223 -12.83 17.00 3.48
C ILE A 223 -12.76 17.59 4.90
N ASN A 224 -11.57 17.78 5.47
CA ASN A 224 -11.42 18.41 6.78
C ASN A 224 -11.87 19.87 6.81
N ILE A 225 -11.61 20.64 5.74
CA ILE A 225 -12.15 21.99 5.57
C ILE A 225 -13.69 21.94 5.53
N LEU A 226 -14.27 21.01 4.76
CA LEU A 226 -15.71 20.87 4.65
C LEU A 226 -16.34 20.53 6.00
N TYR A 227 -15.78 19.59 6.76
CA TYR A 227 -16.26 19.26 8.11
C TYR A 227 -16.15 20.44 9.08
N THR A 228 -15.05 21.18 9.03
CA THR A 228 -14.88 22.39 9.86
C THR A 228 -15.90 23.46 9.47
N GLY A 229 -16.16 23.66 8.18
CA GLY A 229 -17.18 24.59 7.69
C GLY A 229 -18.60 24.19 8.10
N LEU A 230 -18.93 22.90 8.00
CA LEU A 230 -20.21 22.34 8.45
C LEU A 230 -20.40 22.52 9.96
N ALA A 231 -19.34 22.35 10.76
CA ALA A 231 -19.38 22.61 12.20
C ALA A 231 -19.68 24.08 12.53
N VAL A 232 -19.23 25.04 11.70
CA VAL A 232 -19.59 26.46 11.84
C VAL A 232 -21.05 26.70 11.48
N ILE A 233 -21.51 26.14 10.35
CA ILE A 233 -22.89 26.33 9.85
C ILE A 233 -23.92 25.71 10.80
N GLY A 234 -23.62 24.54 11.39
CA GLY A 234 -24.50 23.84 12.31
C GLY A 234 -24.85 24.60 13.59
N ARG A 235 -24.09 25.64 13.92
CA ARG A 235 -24.33 26.49 15.09
C ARG A 235 -25.24 27.69 14.79
N TYR A 236 -25.34 28.12 13.54
CA TYR A 236 -26.27 29.16 13.13
C TYR A 236 -27.68 28.55 12.96
N GLN A 237 -28.74 29.32 13.25
CA GLN A 237 -30.15 28.86 13.30
C GLN A 237 -30.66 28.10 12.06
N PHE A 238 -29.98 28.22 10.91
CA PHE A 238 -30.27 27.47 9.69
C PHE A 238 -29.77 26.01 9.70
N GLY A 239 -29.00 25.59 10.71
CA GLY A 239 -28.24 24.35 10.71
C GLY A 239 -28.63 23.30 11.76
N GLN A 240 -29.89 23.22 12.19
CA GLN A 240 -30.34 22.21 13.18
C GLN A 240 -29.90 20.77 12.83
N MET A 241 -29.79 20.47 11.52
CA MET A 241 -29.31 19.20 10.98
C MET A 241 -27.84 18.85 11.34
N PHE A 242 -27.01 19.86 11.60
CA PHE A 242 -25.57 19.72 11.90
C PHE A 242 -25.23 20.11 13.34
N HIS A 243 -26.24 20.40 14.15
CA HIS A 243 -26.08 20.81 15.54
C HIS A 243 -25.37 19.74 16.40
N CYS A 244 -25.44 18.47 16.00
CA CYS A 244 -24.73 17.38 16.67
C CYS A 244 -23.20 17.43 16.47
N PHE A 245 -22.68 18.15 15.48
CA PHE A 245 -21.23 18.32 15.32
C PHE A 245 -20.60 19.21 16.40
N THR A 246 -21.38 19.95 17.18
CA THR A 246 -20.87 20.93 18.15
C THR A 246 -21.36 20.70 19.58
N VAL A 247 -22.50 20.04 19.78
CA VAL A 247 -23.14 19.91 21.09
C VAL A 247 -22.97 18.50 21.69
N TYR A 248 -22.65 18.48 22.98
CA TYR A 248 -22.72 17.30 23.84
C TYR A 248 -24.11 17.24 24.47
N ASP A 249 -24.91 16.24 24.14
CA ASP A 249 -26.25 16.08 24.71
C ASP A 249 -26.36 14.74 25.44
N ASN A 250 -26.61 14.82 26.76
CA ASN A 250 -26.85 13.65 27.61
C ASN A 250 -28.33 13.20 27.56
N ASN A 251 -29.24 14.06 27.08
CA ASN A 251 -30.67 13.77 27.02
C ASN A 251 -31.08 13.50 25.57
N SER A 252 -30.80 12.28 25.14
CA SER A 252 -31.18 11.69 23.85
C SER A 252 -32.62 11.97 23.40
N SER A 253 -32.86 13.14 22.83
CA SER A 253 -33.77 13.25 21.70
C SER A 253 -32.91 13.01 20.47
N ILE A 254 -33.01 11.76 19.98
CA ILE A 254 -32.32 11.21 18.82
C ILE A 254 -32.33 12.27 17.71
N THR A 255 -31.21 12.98 17.53
CA THR A 255 -31.00 13.82 16.36
C THR A 255 -30.77 12.85 15.23
N LEU A 256 -31.88 12.48 14.59
CA LEU A 256 -31.90 11.56 13.47
C LEU A 256 -30.99 12.15 12.38
N VAL A 257 -29.79 11.59 12.24
CA VAL A 257 -28.97 11.91 11.07
C VAL A 257 -29.80 11.53 9.88
N ASN A 258 -30.07 12.50 8.99
CA ASN A 258 -30.67 12.16 7.72
C ASN A 258 -29.77 11.13 7.05
N HIS A 259 -30.33 9.96 6.74
CA HIS A 259 -29.67 8.82 6.10
C HIS A 259 -28.79 9.23 4.90
N GLN A 260 -29.15 10.31 4.20
CA GLN A 260 -28.39 10.89 3.09
C GLN A 260 -26.98 11.37 3.47
N TRP A 261 -26.78 11.93 4.67
CA TRP A 261 -25.46 12.41 5.12
C TRP A 261 -24.52 11.27 5.48
N ILE A 262 -25.04 10.21 6.09
CA ILE A 262 -24.24 9.04 6.41
C ILE A 262 -23.75 8.39 5.11
N ILE A 263 -24.62 8.26 4.10
CA ILE A 263 -24.21 7.78 2.78
C ILE A 263 -23.11 8.66 2.19
N LEU A 264 -23.27 9.99 2.22
CA LEU A 264 -22.27 10.91 1.67
C LEU A 264 -20.91 10.81 2.38
N SER A 265 -20.93 10.74 3.71
CA SER A 265 -19.73 10.55 4.54
C SER A 265 -19.04 9.23 4.22
N ASN A 266 -19.82 8.14 4.18
CA ASN A 266 -19.32 6.79 3.89
C ASN A 266 -18.71 6.69 2.49
N VAL A 267 -19.37 7.26 1.48
CA VAL A 267 -18.85 7.30 0.10
C VAL A 267 -17.55 8.12 0.05
N SER A 268 -17.50 9.24 0.76
CA SER A 268 -16.30 10.09 0.80
C SER A 268 -15.12 9.39 1.46
N ASP A 269 -15.34 8.74 2.61
CA ASP A 269 -14.34 7.92 3.31
C ASP A 269 -13.86 6.78 2.40
N ALA A 270 -14.79 6.09 1.74
CA ALA A 270 -14.46 4.98 0.86
C ALA A 270 -13.64 5.40 -0.38
N VAL A 271 -13.94 6.55 -0.98
CA VAL A 271 -13.16 7.10 -2.09
C VAL A 271 -11.75 7.45 -1.63
N VAL A 272 -11.61 8.12 -0.49
CA VAL A 272 -10.29 8.48 0.04
C VAL A 272 -9.50 7.24 0.38
N TRP A 273 -10.10 6.29 1.10
CA TRP A 273 -9.47 5.03 1.48
C TRP A 273 -8.94 4.28 0.26
N TYR A 274 -9.72 4.23 -0.83
CA TYR A 274 -9.30 3.61 -2.08
C TYR A 274 -8.10 4.32 -2.72
N ILE A 275 -8.22 5.64 -2.97
CA ILE A 275 -7.15 6.45 -3.60
C ILE A 275 -5.87 6.40 -2.77
N PHE A 276 -6.03 6.21 -1.46
CA PHE A 276 -4.95 6.28 -0.51
C PHE A 276 -4.30 4.91 -0.26
N ASN A 277 -5.02 3.94 0.31
CA ASN A 277 -4.46 2.66 0.78
C ASN A 277 -4.05 1.75 -0.38
N VAL A 278 -4.90 1.61 -1.40
CA VAL A 278 -4.58 0.76 -2.55
C VAL A 278 -3.34 1.28 -3.26
N VAL A 279 -3.31 2.58 -3.54
CA VAL A 279 -2.17 3.22 -4.21
C VAL A 279 -0.91 3.17 -3.34
N MET A 280 -1.06 3.32 -2.03
CA MET A 280 0.08 3.24 -1.10
C MET A 280 0.69 1.84 -1.08
N VAL A 281 -0.13 0.79 -1.04
CA VAL A 281 0.36 -0.60 -1.12
C VAL A 281 0.99 -0.88 -2.48
N GLU A 282 0.38 -0.45 -3.59
CA GLU A 282 0.98 -0.54 -4.92
C GLU A 282 2.35 0.16 -4.97
N PHE A 283 2.44 1.36 -4.39
CA PHE A 283 3.67 2.13 -4.34
C PHE A 283 4.74 1.44 -3.48
N MET A 284 4.41 0.95 -2.29
CA MET A 284 5.34 0.18 -1.47
C MET A 284 5.80 -1.09 -2.17
N LEU A 285 4.89 -1.87 -2.77
CA LEU A 285 5.26 -3.07 -3.52
C LEU A 285 6.14 -2.76 -4.73
N ALA A 286 5.93 -1.60 -5.37
CA ALA A 286 6.74 -1.13 -6.49
C ALA A 286 8.15 -0.69 -6.06
N GLN A 287 8.26 0.07 -4.97
CA GLN A 287 9.52 0.69 -4.54
C GLN A 287 10.36 -0.18 -3.58
N CYS A 288 9.73 -1.09 -2.82
CA CYS A 288 10.43 -1.90 -1.83
C CYS A 288 11.36 -2.96 -2.46
N PRO A 289 12.61 -3.07 -1.96
CA PRO A 289 13.49 -4.20 -2.24
C PRO A 289 12.84 -5.55 -1.97
N LYS A 290 13.14 -6.56 -2.80
CA LYS A 290 12.55 -7.90 -2.70
C LYS A 290 12.69 -8.48 -1.28
N LEU A 291 13.87 -8.36 -0.68
CA LEU A 291 14.18 -8.89 0.66
C LEU A 291 13.38 -8.21 1.79
N MET A 292 13.00 -6.95 1.61
CA MET A 292 12.47 -6.10 2.68
C MET A 292 10.97 -5.80 2.54
N ARG A 293 10.30 -6.35 1.51
CA ARG A 293 8.87 -6.11 1.27
C ARG A 293 8.02 -6.46 2.47
N GLY A 294 8.25 -7.64 3.07
CA GLY A 294 7.49 -8.10 4.23
C GLY A 294 7.62 -7.17 5.44
N THR A 295 8.84 -6.69 5.73
CA THR A 295 9.08 -5.73 6.82
C THR A 295 8.40 -4.39 6.58
N MET A 296 8.45 -3.88 5.35
CA MET A 296 7.80 -2.61 4.99
C MET A 296 6.28 -2.70 5.05
N ILE A 297 5.70 -3.82 4.61
CA ILE A 297 4.28 -4.10 4.77
C ILE A 297 3.92 -4.16 6.26
N GLY A 298 4.68 -4.91 7.07
CA GLY A 298 4.48 -4.98 8.52
C GLY A 298 4.57 -3.62 9.23
N LEU A 299 5.48 -2.73 8.79
CA LEU A 299 5.56 -1.36 9.29
C LEU A 299 4.29 -0.57 8.95
N TRP A 300 3.78 -0.69 7.73
CA TRP A 300 2.53 -0.04 7.33
C TRP A 300 1.34 -0.52 8.17
N PHE A 301 1.23 -1.83 8.43
CA PHE A 301 0.24 -2.39 9.35
C PHE A 301 0.33 -1.82 10.77
N CYS A 302 1.55 -1.72 11.30
CA CYS A 302 1.79 -1.13 12.62
C CYS A 302 1.33 0.33 12.65
N LEU A 303 1.67 1.11 11.63
CA LEU A 303 1.25 2.51 11.50
C LEU A 303 -0.27 2.66 11.33
N TRP A 304 -0.92 1.73 10.64
CA TRP A 304 -2.38 1.71 10.50
C TRP A 304 -3.08 1.54 11.84
N ASN A 305 -2.62 0.61 12.66
CA ASN A 305 -3.14 0.40 14.02
C ASN A 305 -2.85 1.61 14.92
N LEU A 306 -1.69 2.26 14.77
CA LEU A 306 -1.33 3.46 15.54
C LEU A 306 -2.19 4.68 15.22
N ARG A 307 -2.87 4.71 14.06
CA ARG A 307 -3.68 5.86 13.64
C ARG A 307 -4.82 6.16 14.61
N THR A 308 -5.45 5.16 15.24
CA THR A 308 -6.56 5.36 16.18
C THR A 308 -6.10 6.14 17.41
N PHE A 309 -4.90 5.84 17.91
CA PHE A 309 -4.30 6.54 19.04
C PHE A 309 -3.96 8.00 18.72
N ILE A 310 -3.55 8.31 17.49
CA ILE A 310 -3.18 9.69 17.09
C ILE A 310 -4.35 10.66 17.29
N GLN A 311 -5.57 10.27 16.91
CA GLN A 311 -6.76 11.10 17.10
C GLN A 311 -7.05 11.35 18.59
N TYR A 312 -6.94 10.31 19.40
CA TYR A 312 -7.12 10.40 20.85
C TYR A 312 -6.11 11.37 21.47
N PHE A 313 -4.82 11.28 21.10
CA PHE A 313 -3.80 12.21 21.56
C PHE A 313 -4.06 13.65 21.11
N LEU A 314 -4.56 13.86 19.89
CA LEU A 314 -4.93 15.19 19.40
C LEU A 314 -6.17 15.76 20.11
N PHE A 315 -7.10 14.91 20.54
CA PHE A 315 -8.31 15.33 21.23
C PHE A 315 -8.07 15.65 22.72
N TYR A 316 -7.11 14.98 23.35
CA TYR A 316 -6.85 15.07 24.79
C TYR A 316 -6.69 16.50 25.35
N PRO A 317 -5.95 17.43 24.70
CA PRO A 317 -5.84 18.81 25.19
C PRO A 317 -7.18 19.55 25.22
N PHE A 318 -8.04 19.32 24.23
CA PHE A 318 -9.37 19.95 24.17
C PHE A 318 -10.29 19.44 25.27
N PHE A 319 -10.12 18.18 25.67
CA PHE A 319 -10.85 17.62 26.80
C PHE A 319 -10.44 18.26 28.13
N HIS A 320 -9.13 18.47 28.34
CA HIS A 320 -8.62 19.00 29.61
C HIS A 320 -8.79 20.52 29.76
N TYR A 321 -8.52 21.30 28.70
CA TYR A 321 -8.42 22.75 28.79
C TYR A 321 -9.70 23.51 28.38
N ILE A 322 -10.59 22.91 27.59
CA ILE A 322 -11.79 23.58 27.10
C ILE A 322 -12.99 23.05 27.87
N GLY A 323 -13.71 23.91 28.59
CA GLY A 323 -14.99 23.57 29.22
C GLY A 323 -16.13 23.39 28.20
N PRO A 324 -17.24 22.73 28.56
CA PRO A 324 -18.41 22.59 27.67
C PRO A 324 -19.10 23.93 27.35
N GLU A 325 -18.83 24.99 28.12
CA GLU A 325 -19.48 26.30 28.02
C GLU A 325 -18.88 27.24 26.95
N VAL A 326 -17.81 26.83 26.26
CA VAL A 326 -17.18 27.67 25.22
C VAL A 326 -18.09 27.77 24.00
N LEU A 327 -18.35 29.00 23.53
CA LEU A 327 -19.26 29.32 22.44
C LEU A 327 -19.15 28.33 21.26
N LEU A 328 -17.98 28.15 20.65
CA LEU A 328 -17.82 27.34 19.44
C LEU A 328 -17.80 25.80 19.67
N GLY A 329 -17.81 25.34 20.92
CA GLY A 329 -17.77 23.91 21.26
C GLY A 329 -16.39 23.25 21.07
N ARG A 330 -16.11 22.19 21.86
CA ARG A 330 -14.82 21.47 21.84
C ARG A 330 -14.50 20.84 20.49
N ARG A 331 -15.50 20.25 19.85
CA ARG A 331 -15.36 19.51 18.58
C ARG A 331 -14.99 20.42 17.41
N PHE A 332 -15.44 21.68 17.41
CA PHE A 332 -15.01 22.66 16.41
C PHE A 332 -13.49 22.91 16.47
N PHE A 333 -12.94 23.17 17.67
CA PHE A 333 -11.50 23.40 17.83
C PHE A 333 -10.67 22.17 17.47
N PHE A 334 -11.18 20.97 17.76
CA PHE A 334 -10.59 19.72 17.31
C PHE A 334 -10.56 19.63 15.77
N LEU A 335 -11.69 19.84 15.09
CA LEU A 335 -11.78 19.82 13.61
C LEU A 335 -10.87 20.87 12.96
N LEU A 336 -10.81 22.07 13.55
CA LEU A 336 -9.90 23.13 13.12
C LEU A 336 -8.43 22.70 13.25
N THR A 337 -8.08 22.06 14.38
CA THR A 337 -6.72 21.55 14.62
C THR A 337 -6.37 20.45 13.65
N VAL A 338 -7.28 19.51 13.40
CA VAL A 338 -7.12 18.45 12.39
C VAL A 338 -6.90 19.07 11.00
N THR A 339 -7.64 20.12 10.65
CA THR A 339 -7.47 20.84 9.38
C THR A 339 -6.08 21.47 9.27
N ILE A 340 -5.61 22.17 10.32
CA ILE A 340 -4.27 22.79 10.35
C ILE A 340 -3.16 21.73 10.26
N VAL A 341 -3.28 20.64 11.03
CA VAL A 341 -2.30 19.55 11.01
C VAL A 341 -2.29 18.85 9.64
N SER A 342 -3.46 18.63 9.03
CA SER A 342 -3.53 18.03 7.69
C SER A 342 -2.88 18.90 6.60
N LEU A 343 -2.99 20.24 6.70
CA LEU A 343 -2.27 21.16 5.83
C LEU A 343 -0.75 21.04 6.00
N LEU A 344 -0.27 21.00 7.25
CA LEU A 344 1.16 20.82 7.55
C LEU A 344 1.68 19.49 6.97
N LEU A 345 0.95 18.39 7.17
CA LEU A 345 1.31 17.08 6.61
C LEU A 345 1.33 17.09 5.08
N LEU A 346 0.37 17.77 4.43
CA LEU A 346 0.35 17.94 2.98
C LEU A 346 1.60 18.69 2.49
N LEU A 347 2.00 19.77 3.16
CA LEU A 347 3.21 20.54 2.80
C LEU A 347 4.48 19.71 2.96
N ILE A 348 4.62 18.98 4.07
CA ILE A 348 5.78 18.11 4.29
C ILE A 348 5.78 16.96 3.26
N TYR A 349 4.62 16.40 2.93
CA TYR A 349 4.50 15.40 1.88
C TYR A 349 4.97 15.95 0.53
N ILE A 350 4.52 17.13 0.11
CA ILE A 350 4.96 17.76 -1.15
C ILE A 350 6.47 17.94 -1.17
N PHE A 351 7.06 18.37 -0.05
CA PHE A 351 8.51 18.50 0.09
C PHE A 351 9.24 17.16 -0.04
N LEU A 352 8.79 16.11 0.66
CA LEU A 352 9.38 14.77 0.56
C LEU A 352 9.20 14.18 -0.83
N ALA A 353 8.01 14.31 -1.43
CA ALA A 353 7.69 13.81 -2.75
C ALA A 353 8.59 14.45 -3.83
N LYS A 354 8.89 15.75 -3.72
CA LYS A 354 9.81 16.44 -4.64
C LYS A 354 11.26 15.95 -4.50
N ARG A 355 11.68 15.55 -3.29
CA ARG A 355 13.02 15.02 -3.01
C ARG A 355 13.14 13.51 -3.25
N TYR A 356 12.02 12.81 -3.42
CA TYR A 356 12.00 11.37 -3.59
C TYR A 356 12.47 10.96 -4.99
N LYS A 357 13.61 10.27 -5.06
CA LYS A 357 14.10 9.63 -6.29
C LYS A 357 13.47 8.24 -6.39
N LEU A 358 12.61 8.04 -7.38
CA LEU A 358 11.98 6.75 -7.67
C LEU A 358 13.07 5.69 -7.94
N ARG A 359 12.92 4.52 -7.31
CA ARG A 359 13.72 3.36 -7.68
C ARG A 359 13.24 2.87 -9.04
N VAL A 360 14.10 2.97 -10.04
CA VAL A 360 13.91 2.29 -11.31
C VAL A 360 14.39 0.87 -11.10
N ARG A 361 13.50 -0.11 -11.27
CA ARG A 361 13.95 -1.49 -11.46
C ARG A 361 14.54 -1.53 -12.85
N GLU A 362 15.86 -1.51 -12.94
CA GLU A 362 16.48 -2.33 -13.98
C GLU A 362 16.06 -3.74 -13.59
N VAL A 363 15.00 -4.22 -14.24
CA VAL A 363 14.80 -5.65 -14.30
C VAL A 363 16.07 -6.08 -15.04
N GLU A 364 17.06 -6.57 -14.31
CA GLU A 364 17.95 -7.59 -14.84
C GLU A 364 17.00 -8.69 -15.30
N ILE A 365 16.49 -8.51 -16.52
CA ILE A 365 16.14 -9.59 -17.40
C ILE A 365 17.47 -10.31 -17.39
N ASN A 366 17.58 -11.36 -16.58
CA ASN A 366 18.80 -12.13 -16.49
C ASN A 366 18.89 -12.82 -17.85
N ILE A 367 19.45 -12.10 -18.82
CA ILE A 367 19.52 -12.51 -20.23
C ILE A 367 20.22 -13.86 -20.26
N HIS A 368 21.17 -14.09 -19.35
CA HIS A 368 21.79 -15.38 -19.13
C HIS A 368 20.77 -16.45 -18.75
N GLN A 369 19.90 -16.23 -17.75
CA GLN A 369 18.90 -17.22 -17.32
C GLN A 369 17.82 -17.48 -18.37
N ILE A 370 17.43 -16.44 -19.14
CA ILE A 370 16.47 -16.59 -20.24
C ILE A 370 17.13 -17.31 -21.43
N ALA A 371 18.38 -16.98 -21.75
CA ALA A 371 19.14 -17.68 -22.77
C ALA A 371 19.38 -19.14 -22.37
N GLU A 372 19.76 -19.40 -21.11
CA GLU A 372 19.95 -20.74 -20.54
C GLU A 372 18.66 -21.56 -20.60
N ASN A 373 17.52 -21.01 -20.17
CA ASN A 373 16.21 -21.68 -20.30
C ASN A 373 15.83 -21.93 -21.76
N HIS A 374 16.15 -21.00 -22.68
CA HIS A 374 15.93 -21.22 -24.11
C HIS A 374 16.78 -22.38 -24.62
N THR A 375 18.05 -22.42 -24.22
CA THR A 375 19.02 -23.45 -24.64
C THR A 375 18.62 -24.81 -24.10
N ILE A 376 18.21 -24.90 -22.82
CA ILE A 376 17.72 -26.13 -22.19
C ILE A 376 16.46 -26.64 -22.90
N ASN A 377 15.47 -25.77 -23.15
CA ASN A 377 14.24 -26.17 -23.85
C ASN A 377 14.50 -26.65 -25.28
N ASP A 378 15.47 -26.05 -25.98
CA ASP A 378 15.83 -26.47 -27.33
C ASP A 378 16.52 -27.85 -27.31
N VAL A 379 17.42 -28.09 -26.35
CA VAL A 379 18.06 -29.41 -26.13
C VAL A 379 17.04 -30.49 -25.76
N GLU A 380 16.11 -30.21 -24.84
CA GLU A 380 15.04 -31.16 -24.46
C GLU A 380 14.14 -31.50 -25.66
N ARG A 381 13.83 -30.50 -26.50
CA ARG A 381 13.03 -30.72 -27.70
C ARG A 381 13.76 -31.61 -28.68
N GLU A 382 15.05 -31.38 -28.94
CA GLU A 382 15.88 -32.24 -29.78
C GLU A 382 15.97 -33.67 -29.26
N GLU A 383 16.12 -33.87 -27.96
CA GLU A 383 16.11 -35.22 -27.37
C GLU A 383 14.77 -35.92 -27.59
N HIS A 384 13.66 -35.20 -27.45
CA HIS A 384 12.33 -35.75 -27.68
C HIS A 384 12.15 -36.17 -29.14
N TRP A 385 12.62 -35.36 -30.09
CA TRP A 385 12.65 -35.72 -31.52
C TRP A 385 13.51 -36.95 -31.79
N ARG A 386 14.70 -37.07 -31.18
CA ARG A 386 15.56 -38.26 -31.34
C ARG A 386 14.91 -39.52 -30.81
N ARG A 387 14.29 -39.48 -29.62
CA ARG A 387 13.60 -40.65 -29.04
C ARG A 387 12.46 -41.11 -29.95
N ASN A 388 11.61 -40.17 -30.41
CA ASN A 388 10.51 -40.50 -31.32
C ASN A 388 11.01 -41.06 -32.66
N ALA A 389 12.15 -40.59 -33.18
CA ALA A 389 12.75 -41.14 -34.39
C ALA A 389 13.26 -42.59 -34.20
N ILE A 390 13.86 -42.91 -33.05
CA ILE A 390 14.33 -44.26 -32.72
C ILE A 390 13.14 -45.21 -32.48
N ASP A 391 12.08 -44.74 -31.84
CA ASP A 391 10.86 -45.55 -31.66
C ASP A 391 10.15 -45.80 -32.99
N SER A 392 10.16 -44.82 -33.90
CA SER A 392 9.61 -45.01 -35.26
C SER A 392 10.45 -45.95 -36.14
N SER A 393 11.78 -45.96 -35.97
CA SER A 393 12.66 -46.84 -36.73
C SER A 393 12.63 -48.27 -36.20
N SER A 394 12.51 -48.46 -34.89
CA SER A 394 12.34 -49.80 -34.30
C SER A 394 11.00 -50.45 -34.69
N GLN A 395 9.90 -49.70 -34.75
CA GLN A 395 8.61 -50.21 -35.29
C GLN A 395 8.67 -50.58 -36.78
N SER A 396 9.53 -49.92 -37.57
CA SER A 396 9.71 -50.25 -38.99
C SER A 396 10.54 -51.51 -39.25
N ILE A 397 11.37 -51.92 -38.28
CA ILE A 397 12.22 -53.11 -38.40
C ILE A 397 11.42 -54.38 -38.05
N ASP A 398 10.49 -54.31 -37.09
CA ASP A 398 9.64 -55.45 -36.71
C ASP A 398 8.57 -55.82 -37.77
N THR A 399 8.38 -55.02 -38.81
CA THR A 399 7.43 -55.32 -39.91
C THR A 399 8.06 -56.00 -41.13
N THR A 400 9.37 -56.33 -41.10
CA THR A 400 10.09 -56.91 -42.25
C THR A 400 10.73 -58.28 -42.02
N ILE A 401 10.28 -59.05 -41.03
CA ILE A 401 10.61 -60.48 -40.94
C ILE A 401 9.48 -61.30 -41.59
N PRO A 402 9.67 -61.87 -42.80
CA PRO A 402 8.72 -62.82 -43.33
C PRO A 402 8.92 -64.16 -42.62
N GLU A 403 7.90 -64.63 -41.91
CA GLU A 403 7.80 -66.01 -41.44
C GLU A 403 7.90 -66.95 -42.65
N TYR A 404 8.87 -67.87 -42.60
CA TYR A 404 9.01 -69.01 -43.50
C TYR A 404 8.50 -70.27 -42.80
#